data_AF-A0A356KSK1-F1
#
_entry.id   AF-A0A356KSK1-F1
#
_cell.length_a   1.000
_cell.length_b   1.000
_cell.length_c   1.000
_cell.angle_alpha   90.00
_cell.angle_beta   90.00
_cell.angle_gamma   90.00
#
_symmetry.space_group_name_H-M   'P 1'
#
loop_
_entity.id
_entity.type
_entity.pdbx_description
1 polymer ?
#
loop_
_entity_poly.entity_id
_entity_poly.type
_entity_poly.pdbx_seq_one_letter_code
_entity_poly.pdbx_strand_id
1 'polypeptide(L)'
;MAIPLEAQAETQYVVPLRFKRAAFTYAGFETPELDTRGYEMGTRPSGWGSSDARGPMLGIMNGQEVRVKIERERLDEAAPVFVTSTNPAIVEITEPENGGPLPASGIFKCKALAGEGDHPVIQARLGSAEGPVLAELEPHTFSRLRIAITPHNVRIDGAGGNGTRASLTRLADILRRVRKIWRPCGIDFTINATINDNITLGSNITDTFDNASTWAGDIRQILGLQRTRLSLPAGTNDQSINMYMIDTFSNPGFVGYGISRDTADSIGSDTGIVINCAGVNGNEVQEERTARTVAHEIGHFLRLKHVEEKNAADAVEYTYGLWQLMYPKSWVPADARIKEFGNGTRARGHLITLKNHQHHSTDGECDTARRSIRDGNWT
;
A
#
# COMPACT_ATOMS: atom_id res chain seq x y z
N MET A 1 -25.34 -29.70 -14.19
CA MET A 1 -24.20 -28.83 -13.83
C MET A 1 -22.94 -29.66 -13.95
N ALA A 2 -22.02 -29.29 -14.83
CA ALA A 2 -20.79 -30.02 -15.08
C ALA A 2 -19.60 -29.10 -14.77
N ILE A 3 -18.70 -29.54 -13.90
CA ILE A 3 -17.41 -28.88 -13.65
C ILE A 3 -16.39 -29.61 -14.55
N PRO A 4 -15.85 -28.97 -15.59
CA PRO A 4 -14.84 -29.61 -16.42
C PRO A 4 -13.56 -29.83 -15.62
N LEU A 5 -13.10 -31.09 -15.59
CA LEU A 5 -11.89 -31.54 -14.90
C LEU A 5 -10.75 -31.66 -15.91
N GLU A 6 -9.72 -30.82 -15.80
CA GLU A 6 -8.41 -31.07 -16.41
C GLU A 6 -7.45 -31.50 -15.31
N ALA A 7 -6.82 -32.67 -15.48
CA ALA A 7 -5.85 -33.22 -14.54
C ALA A 7 -4.43 -32.89 -15.03
N GLN A 8 -3.63 -32.24 -14.19
CA GLN A 8 -2.18 -32.21 -14.31
C GLN A 8 -1.56 -32.52 -12.94
N ALA A 9 -0.66 -33.50 -12.91
CA ALA A 9 0.25 -33.87 -11.82
C ALA A 9 -0.37 -34.06 -10.42
N GLU A 10 -0.91 -35.27 -10.16
CA GLU A 10 -1.20 -35.93 -8.85
C GLU A 10 -1.88 -35.14 -7.69
N THR A 11 -2.22 -33.87 -7.89
CA THR A 11 -3.03 -33.04 -6.99
C THR A 11 -3.87 -32.10 -7.85
N GLN A 12 -5.17 -32.37 -7.93
CA GLN A 12 -6.10 -31.54 -8.69
C GLN A 12 -6.76 -30.52 -7.77
N TYR A 13 -6.35 -29.25 -7.87
CA TYR A 13 -7.03 -28.14 -7.23
C TYR A 13 -8.10 -27.60 -8.18
N VAL A 14 -9.37 -27.88 -7.89
CA VAL A 14 -10.49 -27.25 -8.60
C VAL A 14 -10.80 -25.92 -7.92
N VAL A 15 -10.54 -24.82 -8.62
CA VAL A 15 -10.91 -23.47 -8.18
C VAL A 15 -12.16 -23.05 -8.96
N PRO A 16 -13.38 -23.14 -8.39
CA PRO A 16 -14.60 -22.79 -9.11
C PRO A 16 -14.74 -21.27 -9.30
N LEU A 17 -14.33 -20.50 -8.28
CA LEU A 17 -14.46 -19.05 -8.20
C LEU A 17 -13.15 -18.43 -7.68
N ARG A 18 -12.83 -17.22 -8.13
CA ARG A 18 -11.67 -16.44 -7.65
C ARG A 18 -12.10 -14.99 -7.31
N PHE A 19 -11.71 -14.51 -6.14
CA PHE A 19 -11.86 -13.08 -5.82
C PHE A 19 -10.73 -12.25 -6.45
N LYS A 20 -11.09 -11.11 -7.03
CA LYS A 20 -10.17 -10.14 -7.66
C LYS A 20 -10.65 -8.71 -7.38
N ARG A 21 -9.78 -7.75 -7.67
CA ARG A 21 -10.18 -6.33 -7.69
C ARG A 21 -11.26 -6.08 -8.74
N ALA A 22 -12.22 -5.20 -8.42
CA ALA A 22 -13.33 -4.90 -9.35
C ALA A 22 -12.96 -4.03 -10.57
N ALA A 23 -11.79 -3.40 -10.57
CA ALA A 23 -11.28 -2.61 -11.70
C ALA A 23 -9.94 -3.14 -12.20
N PHE A 24 -9.70 -3.03 -13.51
CA PHE A 24 -8.43 -3.36 -14.16
C PHE A 24 -7.41 -2.22 -14.12
N THR A 25 -7.79 -1.07 -13.57
CA THR A 25 -6.91 0.10 -13.37
C THR A 25 -6.23 0.04 -12.00
N TYR A 26 -5.43 1.06 -11.69
CA TYR A 26 -4.83 1.25 -10.36
C TYR A 26 -5.83 1.12 -9.21
N ALA A 27 -5.37 0.56 -8.08
CA ALA A 27 -6.18 0.38 -6.88
C ALA A 27 -6.86 1.70 -6.45
N GLY A 28 -8.17 1.67 -6.29
CA GLY A 28 -8.99 2.83 -5.95
C GLY A 28 -9.46 2.82 -4.50
N PHE A 29 -10.12 3.90 -4.07
CA PHE A 29 -10.83 3.91 -2.78
C PHE A 29 -11.92 2.83 -2.74
N GLU A 30 -12.63 2.65 -3.84
CA GLU A 30 -13.70 1.64 -3.93
C GLU A 30 -13.19 0.32 -4.52
N THR A 31 -11.94 0.24 -4.93
CA THR A 31 -11.38 -0.95 -5.60
C THR A 31 -10.00 -1.28 -5.04
N PRO A 32 -9.93 -1.65 -3.75
CA PRO A 32 -8.66 -1.98 -3.10
C PRO A 32 -8.02 -3.22 -3.72
N GLU A 33 -6.72 -3.41 -3.47
CA GLU A 33 -6.08 -4.70 -3.75
C GLU A 33 -6.51 -5.76 -2.74
N LEU A 34 -6.47 -7.01 -3.19
CA LEU A 34 -6.68 -8.18 -2.35
C LEU A 34 -5.33 -8.86 -2.10
N ASP A 35 -5.11 -9.31 -0.87
CA ASP A 35 -3.98 -10.16 -0.53
C ASP A 35 -4.28 -11.62 -0.89
N THR A 36 -3.94 -11.99 -2.13
CA THR A 36 -4.25 -13.29 -2.75
C THR A 36 -3.17 -14.36 -2.52
N ARG A 37 -2.18 -14.12 -1.66
CA ARG A 37 -0.93 -14.91 -1.55
C ARG A 37 -1.03 -16.29 -0.87
N GLY A 38 -2.24 -16.83 -0.69
CA GLY A 38 -2.46 -18.18 -0.12
C GLY A 38 -3.18 -18.19 1.23
N TYR A 39 -3.36 -19.37 1.81
CA TYR A 39 -4.36 -19.66 2.85
C TYR A 39 -3.80 -20.39 4.08
N GLU A 40 -2.54 -20.15 4.47
CA GLU A 40 -2.00 -20.86 5.64
C GLU A 40 -2.78 -20.48 6.91
N MET A 41 -3.58 -21.44 7.38
CA MET A 41 -4.47 -21.30 8.53
C MET A 41 -3.63 -21.21 9.80
N GLY A 42 -3.87 -20.18 10.62
CA GLY A 42 -3.18 -20.01 11.90
C GLY A 42 -1.87 -19.21 11.87
N THR A 43 -1.42 -18.72 10.70
CA THR A 43 -0.20 -17.89 10.57
C THR A 43 -0.55 -16.42 10.32
N ARG A 44 -1.21 -15.78 11.29
CA ARG A 44 -1.55 -14.35 11.21
C ARG A 44 -0.55 -13.51 12.02
N PRO A 45 -0.38 -12.22 11.70
CA PRO A 45 0.29 -11.30 12.62
C PRO A 45 -0.36 -11.38 14.00
N SER A 46 0.46 -11.41 15.05
CA SER A 46 0.00 -11.37 16.44
C SER A 46 -0.80 -10.07 16.67
N GLY A 47 -2.09 -10.20 16.98
CA GLY A 47 -3.01 -9.06 17.20
C GLY A 47 -4.20 -9.02 16.25
N TRP A 48 -4.24 -9.87 15.23
CA TRP A 48 -5.32 -9.93 14.24
C TRP A 48 -6.36 -11.00 14.54
N GLY A 49 -6.32 -11.62 15.72
CA GLY A 49 -7.18 -12.72 16.10
C GLY A 49 -7.07 -13.95 15.21
N SER A 50 -8.05 -14.84 15.30
CA SER A 50 -8.15 -16.07 14.53
C SER A 50 -9.38 -16.03 13.63
N SER A 51 -9.26 -16.45 12.37
CA SER A 51 -10.40 -16.83 11.56
C SER A 51 -10.05 -18.04 10.71
N ASP A 52 -11.09 -18.72 10.26
CA ASP A 52 -11.06 -19.96 9.52
C ASP A 52 -11.30 -19.77 8.01
N ALA A 53 -11.35 -18.52 7.55
CA ALA A 53 -11.57 -18.16 6.15
C ALA A 53 -10.44 -18.70 5.26
N ARG A 54 -10.81 -19.37 4.16
CA ARG A 54 -9.87 -20.11 3.29
C ARG A 54 -9.49 -19.36 2.01
N GLY A 55 -9.45 -18.04 2.05
CA GLY A 55 -9.38 -17.21 0.84
C GLY A 55 -8.43 -16.01 0.90
N PRO A 56 -8.53 -15.11 -0.09
CA PRO A 56 -7.85 -13.82 -0.06
C PRO A 56 -8.25 -13.00 1.17
N MET A 57 -7.41 -12.04 1.54
CA MET A 57 -7.77 -11.03 2.53
C MET A 57 -8.02 -9.69 1.86
N LEU A 58 -8.97 -8.93 2.40
CA LEU A 58 -9.32 -7.60 1.95
C LEU A 58 -9.23 -6.64 3.11
N GLY A 59 -8.40 -5.62 2.99
CA GLY A 59 -8.34 -4.52 3.96
C GLY A 59 -9.41 -3.48 3.66
N ILE A 60 -10.22 -3.13 4.66
CA ILE A 60 -11.29 -2.13 4.51
C ILE A 60 -11.36 -1.24 5.75
N MET A 61 -11.39 0.07 5.57
CA MET A 61 -11.53 1.01 6.70
C MET A 61 -12.98 1.13 7.14
N ASN A 62 -13.25 1.28 8.43
CA ASN A 62 -14.61 1.49 8.94
C ASN A 62 -15.33 2.65 8.22
N GLY A 63 -16.59 2.42 7.84
CA GLY A 63 -17.43 3.32 7.08
C GLY A 63 -17.15 3.36 5.57
N GLN A 64 -16.10 2.66 5.10
CA GLN A 64 -15.80 2.55 3.67
C GLN A 64 -16.66 1.48 3.03
N GLU A 65 -17.16 1.78 1.82
CA GLU A 65 -17.74 0.82 0.91
C GLU A 65 -16.74 0.53 -0.22
N VAL A 66 -16.60 -0.75 -0.57
CA VAL A 66 -15.70 -1.21 -1.62
C VAL A 66 -16.39 -2.19 -2.54
N ARG A 67 -15.84 -2.33 -3.75
CA ARG A 67 -16.28 -3.18 -4.83
C ARG A 67 -15.25 -4.27 -5.05
N VAL A 68 -15.73 -5.51 -5.04
CA VAL A 68 -14.91 -6.70 -5.26
C VAL A 68 -15.52 -7.51 -6.40
N LYS A 69 -14.67 -8.15 -7.21
CA LYS A 69 -15.11 -9.02 -8.29
C LYS A 69 -14.90 -10.48 -7.92
N ILE A 70 -15.89 -11.31 -8.21
CA ILE A 70 -15.78 -12.76 -8.27
C ILE A 70 -15.71 -13.14 -9.74
N GLU A 71 -14.61 -13.79 -10.12
CA GLU A 71 -14.44 -14.38 -11.44
C GLU A 71 -14.80 -15.86 -11.39
N ARG A 72 -15.50 -16.33 -12.42
CA ARG A 72 -15.85 -17.74 -12.62
C ARG A 72 -14.75 -18.41 -13.42
N GLU A 73 -14.08 -19.38 -12.82
CA GLU A 73 -12.94 -20.08 -13.42
C GLU A 73 -13.37 -21.43 -14.00
N ARG A 74 -14.15 -22.19 -13.21
CA ARG A 74 -14.66 -23.52 -13.55
C ARG A 74 -16.12 -23.68 -13.11
N LEU A 75 -16.89 -22.60 -13.21
CA LEU A 75 -18.32 -22.57 -12.90
C LEU A 75 -19.09 -22.03 -14.11
N ASP A 76 -20.20 -22.70 -14.46
CA ASP A 76 -21.12 -22.26 -15.51
C ASP A 76 -21.54 -20.79 -15.31
N GLU A 77 -21.55 -19.99 -16.37
CA GLU A 77 -21.94 -18.57 -16.32
C GLU A 77 -23.38 -18.39 -15.84
N ALA A 78 -24.28 -19.33 -16.18
CA ALA A 78 -25.68 -19.29 -15.80
C ALA A 78 -25.93 -19.75 -14.34
N ALA A 79 -24.95 -20.36 -13.68
CA ALA A 79 -25.12 -20.82 -12.30
C ALA A 79 -25.27 -19.62 -11.36
N PRO A 80 -26.38 -19.47 -10.61
CA PRO A 80 -26.55 -18.32 -9.74
C PRO A 80 -25.58 -18.41 -8.54
N VAL A 81 -24.84 -17.33 -8.31
CA VAL A 81 -23.93 -17.18 -7.16
C VAL A 81 -24.49 -16.10 -6.25
N PHE A 82 -24.51 -16.35 -4.94
CA PHE A 82 -24.96 -15.41 -3.93
C PHE A 82 -23.77 -15.01 -3.06
N VAL A 83 -23.74 -13.75 -2.62
CA VAL A 83 -22.66 -13.26 -1.74
C VAL A 83 -23.27 -12.92 -0.38
N THR A 84 -22.73 -13.52 0.67
CA THR A 84 -23.22 -13.36 2.04
C THR A 84 -22.06 -13.00 2.97
N SER A 85 -22.37 -12.40 4.12
CA SER A 85 -21.42 -12.16 5.20
C SER A 85 -21.84 -12.98 6.41
N THR A 86 -20.89 -13.66 7.06
CA THR A 86 -21.16 -14.39 8.31
C THR A 86 -21.47 -13.48 9.48
N ASN A 87 -21.09 -12.20 9.41
CA ASN A 87 -21.45 -11.19 10.39
C ASN A 87 -21.77 -9.84 9.70
N PRO A 88 -23.03 -9.65 9.24
CA PRO A 88 -23.46 -8.42 8.57
C PRO A 88 -23.37 -7.16 9.44
N ALA A 89 -23.30 -7.29 10.77
CA ALA A 89 -23.15 -6.14 11.67
C ALA A 89 -21.74 -5.53 11.62
N ILE A 90 -20.75 -6.26 11.09
CA ILE A 90 -19.37 -5.80 10.92
C ILE A 90 -19.07 -5.51 9.45
N VAL A 91 -19.44 -6.44 8.56
CA VAL A 91 -19.30 -6.26 7.11
C VAL A 91 -20.61 -6.58 6.43
N GLU A 92 -21.26 -5.54 5.91
CA GLU A 92 -22.52 -5.63 5.19
C GLU A 92 -22.27 -5.84 3.70
N ILE A 93 -23.06 -6.71 3.06
CA ILE A 93 -23.13 -6.81 1.60
C ILE A 93 -24.21 -5.84 1.14
N THR A 94 -23.82 -4.74 0.50
CA THR A 94 -24.75 -3.66 0.10
C THR A 94 -25.26 -3.83 -1.34
N GLU A 95 -24.50 -4.52 -2.18
CA GLU A 95 -24.95 -4.99 -3.50
C GLU A 95 -24.49 -6.44 -3.70
N PRO A 96 -25.35 -7.34 -4.23
CA PRO A 96 -26.69 -7.08 -4.77
C PRO A 96 -27.73 -6.71 -3.70
N GLU A 97 -28.62 -5.77 -4.02
CA GLU A 97 -29.68 -5.35 -3.11
C GLU A 97 -30.56 -6.54 -2.69
N ASN A 98 -31.04 -6.52 -1.43
CA ASN A 98 -31.88 -7.57 -0.85
C ASN A 98 -31.29 -9.00 -0.90
N GLY A 99 -29.96 -9.13 -1.00
CA GLY A 99 -29.28 -10.43 -1.04
C GLY A 99 -29.54 -11.22 -2.33
N GLY A 100 -29.86 -10.54 -3.43
CA GLY A 100 -30.07 -11.16 -4.73
C GLY A 100 -28.82 -11.86 -5.30
N PRO A 101 -28.95 -12.56 -6.45
CA PRO A 101 -27.82 -13.20 -7.10
C PRO A 101 -26.81 -12.15 -7.59
N LEU A 102 -25.53 -12.53 -7.55
CA LEU A 102 -24.41 -11.78 -8.09
C LEU A 102 -24.67 -11.44 -9.57
N PRO A 103 -24.56 -10.17 -9.97
CA PRO A 103 -24.78 -9.76 -11.36
C PRO A 103 -23.76 -10.39 -12.31
N ALA A 104 -24.08 -10.39 -13.61
CA ALA A 104 -23.20 -10.93 -14.66
C ALA A 104 -21.80 -10.26 -14.70
N SER A 105 -21.67 -9.03 -14.19
CA SER A 105 -20.36 -8.36 -14.05
C SER A 105 -19.42 -9.07 -13.07
N GLY A 106 -19.96 -9.93 -12.20
CA GLY A 106 -19.27 -10.57 -11.09
C GLY A 106 -18.93 -9.62 -9.94
N ILE A 107 -19.38 -8.37 -9.99
CA ILE A 107 -19.02 -7.34 -9.00
C ILE A 107 -20.10 -7.25 -7.93
N PHE A 108 -19.68 -7.27 -6.66
CA PHE A 108 -20.52 -6.99 -5.50
C PHE A 108 -19.92 -5.83 -4.70
N LYS A 109 -20.73 -5.25 -3.80
CA LYS A 109 -20.29 -4.22 -2.86
C LYS A 109 -20.36 -4.72 -1.44
N CYS A 110 -19.38 -4.34 -0.64
CA CYS A 110 -19.42 -4.54 0.80
C CYS A 110 -18.95 -3.30 1.56
N LYS A 111 -19.49 -3.11 2.76
CA LYS A 111 -19.23 -1.96 3.61
C LYS A 111 -18.81 -2.41 4.99
N ALA A 112 -17.72 -1.83 5.50
CA ALA A 112 -17.31 -2.03 6.88
C ALA A 112 -18.14 -1.14 7.81
N LEU A 113 -18.90 -1.74 8.72
CA LEU A 113 -19.75 -1.04 9.69
C LEU A 113 -19.07 -0.90 11.06
N ALA A 114 -18.31 -1.91 11.48
CA ALA A 114 -17.60 -1.93 12.76
C ALA A 114 -16.15 -2.40 12.61
N GLY A 115 -15.30 -2.02 13.57
CA GLY A 115 -13.87 -2.37 13.59
C GLY A 115 -13.55 -3.48 14.58
N GLU A 116 -12.37 -4.09 14.38
CA GLU A 116 -11.57 -4.91 15.31
C GLU A 116 -12.34 -5.65 16.42
N GLY A 117 -12.54 -6.96 16.26
CA GLY A 117 -13.08 -7.83 17.31
C GLY A 117 -13.50 -9.20 16.80
N ASP A 118 -14.46 -9.24 15.86
CA ASP A 118 -14.78 -10.46 15.11
C ASP A 118 -14.23 -10.38 13.69
N HIS A 119 -14.05 -11.56 13.09
CA HIS A 119 -13.51 -11.73 11.74
C HIS A 119 -14.61 -12.24 10.81
N PRO A 120 -15.44 -11.35 10.25
CA PRO A 120 -16.47 -11.75 9.29
C PRO A 120 -15.81 -12.45 8.09
N VAL A 121 -16.55 -13.39 7.51
CA VAL A 121 -16.18 -14.07 6.28
C VAL A 121 -17.24 -13.72 5.23
N ILE A 122 -16.78 -13.24 4.08
CA ILE A 122 -17.63 -13.08 2.91
C ILE A 122 -17.62 -14.39 2.15
N GLN A 123 -18.79 -14.98 1.93
CA GLN A 123 -18.95 -16.29 1.31
C GLN A 123 -19.68 -16.15 -0.03
N ALA A 124 -19.06 -16.69 -1.07
CA ALA A 124 -19.69 -16.91 -2.37
C ALA A 124 -20.36 -18.28 -2.37
N ARG A 125 -21.69 -18.31 -2.48
CA ARG A 125 -22.54 -19.50 -2.34
C ARG A 125 -23.26 -19.82 -3.64
N LEU A 126 -23.47 -21.10 -3.91
CA LEU A 126 -24.13 -21.57 -5.13
C LEU A 126 -25.64 -21.74 -4.93
N GLY A 127 -26.46 -21.30 -5.88
CA GLY A 127 -27.89 -21.61 -5.90
C GLY A 127 -28.76 -20.68 -5.05
N SER A 128 -28.37 -20.41 -3.81
CA SER A 128 -29.05 -19.48 -2.89
C SER A 128 -28.09 -18.88 -1.84
N ALA A 129 -28.59 -17.95 -1.02
CA ALA A 129 -27.85 -17.35 0.10
C ALA A 129 -27.48 -18.36 1.21
N GLU A 130 -28.18 -19.50 1.28
CA GLU A 130 -27.93 -20.61 2.21
C GLU A 130 -27.25 -21.81 1.53
N GLY A 131 -27.01 -21.72 0.23
CA GLY A 131 -26.41 -22.78 -0.57
C GLY A 131 -24.95 -23.09 -0.19
N PRO A 132 -24.35 -24.12 -0.80
CA PRO A 132 -22.98 -24.51 -0.48
C PRO A 132 -21.99 -23.39 -0.80
N VAL A 133 -21.01 -23.20 0.09
CA VAL A 133 -19.92 -22.23 -0.06
C VAL A 133 -18.94 -22.74 -1.10
N LEU A 134 -18.66 -21.93 -2.13
CA LEU A 134 -17.70 -22.22 -3.19
C LEU A 134 -16.37 -21.49 -3.02
N ALA A 135 -16.39 -20.31 -2.39
CA ALA A 135 -15.20 -19.53 -2.10
C ALA A 135 -15.45 -18.58 -0.93
N GLU A 136 -14.37 -18.22 -0.25
CA GLU A 136 -14.38 -17.32 0.89
C GLU A 136 -13.43 -16.14 0.66
N LEU A 137 -13.74 -15.01 1.27
CA LEU A 137 -12.93 -13.81 1.33
C LEU A 137 -12.97 -13.32 2.77
N GLU A 138 -11.81 -13.01 3.32
CA GLU A 138 -11.73 -12.44 4.67
C GLU A 138 -11.58 -10.93 4.60
N PRO A 139 -12.65 -10.16 4.84
CA PRO A 139 -12.53 -8.74 5.11
C PRO A 139 -11.90 -8.50 6.50
N HIS A 140 -10.78 -7.80 6.51
CA HIS A 140 -10.20 -7.26 7.73
C HIS A 140 -10.60 -5.79 7.86
N THR A 141 -11.43 -5.48 8.85
CA THR A 141 -11.92 -4.12 9.09
C THR A 141 -10.98 -3.35 10.00
N PHE A 142 -10.62 -2.14 9.61
CA PHE A 142 -9.68 -1.30 10.33
C PHE A 142 -10.33 -0.04 10.88
N SER A 143 -10.07 0.23 12.16
CA SER A 143 -10.23 1.56 12.72
C SER A 143 -9.34 2.56 12.00
N ARG A 144 -9.85 3.78 11.78
CA ARG A 144 -9.12 4.85 11.07
C ARG A 144 -8.01 5.41 11.94
N LEU A 145 -6.77 5.27 11.47
CA LEU A 145 -5.61 6.00 11.95
C LEU A 145 -5.40 7.21 11.04
N ARG A 146 -5.25 8.40 11.62
CA ARG A 146 -5.08 9.65 10.87
C ARG A 146 -3.71 10.23 11.17
N ILE A 147 -2.94 10.49 10.12
CA ILE A 147 -1.60 11.08 10.21
C ILE A 147 -1.55 12.34 9.35
N ALA A 148 -0.91 13.39 9.82
CA ALA A 148 -0.68 14.58 9.01
C ALA A 148 0.54 14.39 8.11
N ILE A 149 0.49 14.92 6.88
CA ILE A 149 1.66 15.09 6.02
C ILE A 149 1.88 16.60 5.87
N THR A 150 3.11 17.05 6.12
CA THR A 150 3.55 18.42 5.87
C THR A 150 4.47 18.42 4.65
N PRO A 151 4.01 18.88 3.48
CA PRO A 151 4.86 18.99 2.30
C PRO A 151 5.81 20.18 2.42
N HIS A 152 7.10 19.94 2.17
CA HIS A 152 8.13 20.96 2.06
C HIS A 152 8.60 20.98 0.61
N ASN A 153 8.28 22.02 -0.15
CA ASN A 153 8.95 22.27 -1.41
C ASN A 153 10.31 22.85 -1.07
N VAL A 154 11.40 22.17 -1.41
CA VAL A 154 12.76 22.55 -0.99
C VAL A 154 13.51 23.07 -2.20
N ARG A 155 14.09 24.27 -2.08
CA ARG A 155 15.09 24.80 -3.02
C ARG A 155 16.47 24.49 -2.46
N ILE A 156 17.33 23.85 -3.25
CA ILE A 156 18.71 23.55 -2.87
C ILE A 156 19.64 24.53 -3.57
N ASP A 157 20.17 25.48 -2.79
CA ASP A 157 21.13 26.46 -3.23
C ASP A 157 22.55 25.85 -3.18
N GLY A 158 23.34 26.11 -4.22
CA GLY A 158 24.74 25.70 -4.30
C GLY A 158 25.70 26.87 -4.03
N ALA A 159 26.99 26.58 -3.91
CA ALA A 159 28.01 27.61 -3.66
C ALA A 159 28.05 28.73 -4.72
N GLY A 160 27.64 28.43 -5.96
CA GLY A 160 27.66 29.37 -7.09
C GLY A 160 26.33 30.05 -7.40
N GLY A 161 25.24 29.75 -6.70
CA GLY A 161 23.94 30.35 -6.98
C GLY A 161 22.73 29.62 -6.41
N ASN A 162 21.58 30.28 -6.54
CA ASN A 162 20.30 29.76 -6.07
C ASN A 162 19.81 28.61 -6.95
N GLY A 163 19.18 27.63 -6.32
CA GLY A 163 18.47 26.58 -7.01
C GLY A 163 17.12 27.00 -7.57
N THR A 164 16.45 26.00 -8.13
CA THR A 164 15.08 25.98 -8.59
C THR A 164 14.26 25.09 -7.65
N ARG A 165 13.03 25.49 -7.41
CA ARG A 165 12.06 24.65 -6.70
C ARG A 165 11.46 23.65 -7.67
N ALA A 166 11.18 22.45 -7.19
CA ALA A 166 10.35 21.52 -7.92
C ALA A 166 8.98 22.19 -8.19
N SER A 167 8.61 22.28 -9.46
CA SER A 167 7.25 22.62 -9.85
C SER A 167 6.40 21.37 -9.65
N LEU A 168 5.37 21.44 -8.79
CA LEU A 168 4.47 20.35 -8.47
C LEU A 168 3.02 20.81 -8.58
N THR A 169 2.58 21.11 -9.80
CA THR A 169 1.24 21.64 -10.07
C THR A 169 0.10 20.69 -9.67
N ARG A 170 0.40 19.40 -9.46
CA ARG A 170 -0.57 18.33 -9.14
C ARG A 170 -0.28 17.58 -7.85
N LEU A 171 0.38 18.23 -6.88
CA LEU A 171 0.66 17.65 -5.56
C LEU A 171 -0.59 17.07 -4.88
N ALA A 172 -1.73 17.75 -5.00
CA ALA A 172 -3.00 17.28 -4.46
C ALA A 172 -3.45 15.93 -5.06
N ASP A 173 -3.21 15.71 -6.36
CA ASP A 173 -3.53 14.45 -7.04
C ASP A 173 -2.63 13.32 -6.59
N ILE A 174 -1.33 13.59 -6.47
CA ILE A 174 -0.32 12.66 -5.94
C ILE A 174 -0.72 12.21 -4.54
N LEU A 175 -1.01 13.13 -3.63
CA LEU A 175 -1.37 12.82 -2.25
C LEU A 175 -2.74 12.15 -2.14
N ARG A 176 -3.70 12.51 -3.00
CA ARG A 176 -4.98 11.79 -3.13
C ARG A 176 -4.75 10.34 -3.55
N ARG A 177 -3.77 10.06 -4.41
CA ARG A 177 -3.38 8.71 -4.81
C ARG A 177 -2.69 7.94 -3.69
N VAL A 178 -1.78 8.57 -2.95
CA VAL A 178 -1.15 7.99 -1.74
C VAL A 178 -2.20 7.53 -0.73
N ARG A 179 -3.21 8.37 -0.47
CA ARG A 179 -4.35 8.02 0.41
C ARG A 179 -5.08 6.76 -0.06
N LYS A 180 -5.26 6.55 -1.37
CA LYS A 180 -5.91 5.34 -1.90
C LYS A 180 -5.11 4.08 -1.62
N ILE A 181 -3.77 4.15 -1.63
CA ILE A 181 -2.88 3.00 -1.40
C ILE A 181 -2.93 2.56 0.07
N TRP A 182 -2.95 3.51 1.01
CA TRP A 182 -2.89 3.24 2.45
C TRP A 182 -4.24 3.01 3.13
N ARG A 183 -5.35 3.46 2.52
CA ARG A 183 -6.70 3.32 3.10
C ARG A 183 -7.13 1.88 3.36
N PRO A 184 -6.80 0.87 2.54
CA PRO A 184 -7.07 -0.53 2.87
C PRO A 184 -6.47 -0.98 4.21
N CYS A 185 -5.41 -0.32 4.68
CA CYS A 185 -4.80 -0.56 6.00
C CYS A 185 -5.43 0.30 7.12
N GLY A 186 -6.54 0.98 6.84
CA GLY A 186 -7.17 1.95 7.74
C GLY A 186 -6.31 3.17 8.06
N ILE A 187 -5.29 3.47 7.25
CA ILE A 187 -4.43 4.65 7.41
C ILE A 187 -4.93 5.72 6.43
N ASP A 188 -5.21 6.92 6.94
CA ASP A 188 -5.63 8.07 6.14
C ASP A 188 -4.78 9.30 6.48
N PHE A 189 -4.62 10.19 5.51
CA PHE A 189 -3.75 11.35 5.64
C PHE A 189 -4.53 12.65 5.63
N THR A 190 -4.17 13.56 6.53
CA THR A 190 -4.49 14.99 6.42
C THR A 190 -3.30 15.71 5.83
N ILE A 191 -3.54 16.57 4.84
CA ILE A 191 -2.46 17.29 4.16
C ILE A 191 -2.42 18.71 4.68
N ASN A 192 -1.30 19.10 5.30
CA ASN A 192 -1.05 20.46 5.74
C ASN A 192 -0.69 21.34 4.53
N ALA A 193 -0.69 22.67 4.74
CA ALA A 193 -0.24 23.59 3.71
C ALA A 193 1.23 23.31 3.33
N THR A 194 1.53 23.39 2.03
CA THR A 194 2.90 23.25 1.54
C THR A 194 3.76 24.43 2.03
N ILE A 195 4.94 24.11 2.54
CA ILE A 195 5.94 25.07 3.01
C ILE A 195 7.02 25.19 1.95
N ASN A 196 7.49 26.41 1.70
CA ASN A 196 8.60 26.67 0.78
C ASN A 196 9.88 26.89 1.59
N ASP A 197 10.74 25.88 1.66
CA ASP A 197 12.03 25.95 2.36
C ASP A 197 13.17 26.18 1.39
N ASN A 198 14.23 26.85 1.86
CA ASN A 198 15.48 27.00 1.12
C ASN A 198 16.61 26.46 1.99
N ILE A 199 17.56 25.78 1.37
CA ILE A 199 18.74 25.28 2.07
C ILE A 199 19.97 25.42 1.19
N THR A 200 21.09 25.80 1.79
CA THR A 200 22.41 25.77 1.15
C THR A 200 23.15 24.55 1.67
N LEU A 201 23.45 23.61 0.79
CA LEU A 201 24.11 22.35 1.15
C LEU A 201 25.58 22.41 0.72
N GLY A 202 26.50 22.23 1.67
CA GLY A 202 27.94 22.42 1.44
C GLY A 202 28.58 21.41 0.48
N SER A 203 27.98 20.23 0.30
CA SER A 203 28.44 19.15 -0.58
C SER A 203 27.87 19.22 -2.00
N ASN A 204 26.93 20.12 -2.28
CA ASN A 204 26.07 20.00 -3.47
C ASN A 204 26.30 21.02 -4.58
N ILE A 205 26.10 20.52 -5.80
CA ILE A 205 25.77 21.34 -6.96
C ILE A 205 24.33 21.83 -6.80
N THR A 206 24.04 23.04 -7.24
CA THR A 206 22.68 23.61 -7.28
C THR A 206 21.65 22.59 -7.78
N ASP A 207 20.48 22.53 -7.13
CA ASP A 207 19.36 21.61 -7.42
C ASP A 207 19.60 20.11 -7.17
N THR A 208 20.78 19.75 -6.72
CA THR A 208 21.18 18.36 -6.52
C THR A 208 21.30 18.03 -5.04
N PHE A 209 20.76 16.87 -4.64
CA PHE A 209 20.96 16.30 -3.30
C PHE A 209 21.99 15.16 -3.32
N ASP A 210 23.13 15.33 -2.64
CA ASP A 210 24.14 14.29 -2.49
C ASP A 210 23.62 13.14 -1.62
N ASN A 211 23.76 11.95 -2.16
CA ASN A 211 23.39 10.70 -1.53
C ASN A 211 24.46 9.61 -1.68
N ALA A 212 25.70 10.01 -2.02
CA ALA A 212 26.84 9.14 -2.24
C ALA A 212 27.45 8.59 -0.94
N SER A 213 27.27 9.27 0.19
CA SER A 213 27.66 8.77 1.51
C SER A 213 26.41 8.49 2.33
N THR A 214 26.30 7.26 2.82
CA THR A 214 25.03 6.58 3.11
C THR A 214 24.14 7.30 4.13
N TRP A 215 24.64 8.27 4.89
CA TRP A 215 23.88 9.05 5.87
C TRP A 215 24.48 10.45 6.13
N ALA A 216 25.16 11.01 5.12
CA ALA A 216 25.94 12.24 5.27
C ALA A 216 25.09 13.51 5.43
N GLY A 217 25.78 14.61 5.78
CA GLY A 217 25.21 15.83 6.36
C GLY A 217 23.99 16.39 5.64
N ASP A 218 23.84 16.22 4.33
CA ASP A 218 22.72 16.77 3.56
C ASP A 218 21.37 16.19 3.96
N ILE A 219 21.28 14.88 4.23
CA ILE A 219 20.03 14.29 4.69
C ILE A 219 19.62 14.81 6.06
N ARG A 220 20.59 14.95 6.98
CA ARG A 220 20.34 15.51 8.32
C ARG A 220 19.92 16.97 8.24
N GLN A 221 20.56 17.74 7.37
CA GLN A 221 20.27 19.15 7.15
C GLN A 221 18.86 19.36 6.59
N ILE A 222 18.45 18.57 5.58
CA ILE A 222 17.09 18.65 5.03
C ILE A 222 16.06 18.19 6.08
N LEU A 223 16.26 17.04 6.73
CA LEU A 223 15.32 16.53 7.71
C LEU A 223 15.17 17.47 8.93
N GLY A 224 16.23 18.21 9.26
CA GLY A 224 16.25 19.22 10.32
C GLY A 224 15.63 20.58 9.94
N LEU A 225 15.18 20.78 8.70
CA LEU A 225 14.56 22.05 8.27
C LEU A 225 13.33 22.38 9.11
N GLN A 226 12.44 21.41 9.32
CA GLN A 226 11.24 21.61 10.13
C GLN A 226 11.58 22.02 11.57
N ARG A 227 12.55 21.32 12.18
CA ARG A 227 13.02 21.61 13.54
C ARG A 227 13.57 23.03 13.66
N THR A 228 14.40 23.42 12.70
CA THR A 228 15.00 24.77 12.63
C THR A 228 13.90 25.83 12.50
N ARG A 229 12.97 25.63 11.57
CA ARG A 229 11.86 26.55 11.30
C ARG A 229 10.97 26.78 12.51
N LEU A 230 10.64 25.70 13.23
CA LEU A 230 9.76 25.74 14.39
C LEU A 230 10.50 26.01 15.72
N SER A 231 11.83 26.18 15.69
CA SER A 231 12.67 26.32 16.89
C SER A 231 12.41 25.22 17.92
N LEU A 232 12.23 23.99 17.44
CA LEU A 232 11.85 22.85 18.27
C LEU A 232 13.06 22.34 19.08
N PRO A 233 12.92 22.17 20.42
CA PRO A 233 13.98 21.59 21.25
C PRO A 233 14.42 20.22 20.75
N ALA A 234 15.72 19.91 20.81
CA ALA A 234 16.24 18.60 20.41
C ALA A 234 15.45 17.46 21.08
N GLY A 235 15.06 16.44 20.30
CA GLY A 235 14.27 15.31 20.80
C GLY A 235 12.77 15.55 20.89
N THR A 236 12.23 16.70 20.47
CA THR A 236 10.77 16.84 20.27
C THR A 236 10.33 16.23 18.95
N ASN A 237 9.14 15.64 18.98
CA ASN A 237 8.51 14.95 17.87
C ASN A 237 7.52 15.85 17.14
N ASP A 238 7.58 15.88 15.82
CA ASP A 238 6.54 16.50 14.99
C ASP A 238 5.44 15.47 14.74
N GLN A 239 4.19 15.84 15.02
CA GLN A 239 3.03 14.97 14.82
C GLN A 239 2.61 14.86 13.33
N SER A 240 3.57 14.98 12.42
CA SER A 240 3.37 14.91 10.98
C SER A 240 4.55 14.25 10.26
N ILE A 241 4.26 13.60 9.12
CA ILE A 241 5.26 13.15 8.17
C ILE A 241 5.74 14.39 7.40
N ASN A 242 6.95 14.84 7.69
CA ASN A 242 7.59 15.89 6.92
C ASN A 242 8.07 15.31 5.59
N MET A 243 7.46 15.76 4.50
CA MET A 243 7.75 15.30 3.14
C MET A 243 8.53 16.37 2.38
N TYR A 244 9.84 16.17 2.28
CA TYR A 244 10.77 17.06 1.59
C TYR A 244 10.83 16.74 0.10
N MET A 245 10.36 17.68 -0.69
CA MET A 245 10.26 17.60 -2.14
C MET A 245 11.43 18.36 -2.74
N ILE A 246 12.37 17.64 -3.33
CA ILE A 246 13.58 18.18 -3.96
C ILE A 246 13.49 18.04 -5.48
N ASP A 247 14.32 18.77 -6.21
CA ASP A 247 14.36 18.63 -7.67
C ASP A 247 14.99 17.28 -8.06
N THR A 248 16.29 17.06 -7.82
CA THR A 248 16.94 15.78 -8.16
C THR A 248 17.93 15.27 -7.10
N PHE A 249 18.14 13.95 -7.10
CA PHE A 249 19.27 13.31 -6.42
C PHE A 249 20.52 13.36 -7.30
N SER A 250 21.71 13.38 -6.68
CA SER A 250 23.00 13.28 -7.39
C SER A 250 23.16 11.94 -8.11
N ASN A 251 22.71 10.85 -7.47
CA ASN A 251 22.60 9.55 -8.11
C ASN A 251 21.20 9.38 -8.73
N PRO A 252 21.09 9.30 -10.07
CA PRO A 252 19.80 9.20 -10.76
C PRO A 252 19.05 7.88 -10.52
N GLY A 253 19.70 6.88 -9.88
CA GLY A 253 19.07 5.63 -9.47
C GLY A 253 18.11 5.78 -8.28
N PHE A 254 18.17 6.90 -7.55
CA PHE A 254 17.34 7.14 -6.36
C PHE A 254 16.13 8.02 -6.69
N VAL A 255 14.99 7.68 -6.08
CA VAL A 255 13.72 8.39 -6.25
C VAL A 255 13.14 8.91 -4.94
N GLY A 256 13.62 8.40 -3.80
CA GLY A 256 13.25 8.88 -2.48
C GLY A 256 14.00 8.18 -1.35
N TYR A 257 13.78 8.67 -0.14
CA TYR A 257 14.20 8.09 1.13
C TYR A 257 13.08 8.23 2.15
N GLY A 258 12.79 7.18 2.90
CA GLY A 258 11.96 7.24 4.10
C GLY A 258 12.79 6.92 5.34
N ILE A 259 12.83 7.86 6.28
CA ILE A 259 13.64 7.74 7.50
C ILE A 259 12.72 7.40 8.67
N SER A 260 12.79 6.15 9.12
CA SER A 260 12.12 5.68 10.34
C SER A 260 12.73 6.31 11.59
N ARG A 261 12.01 6.27 12.72
CA ARG A 261 12.53 6.71 14.03
C ARG A 261 13.83 5.99 14.41
N ASP A 262 13.87 4.66 14.28
CA ASP A 262 15.07 3.85 14.56
C ASP A 262 16.27 4.32 13.69
N THR A 263 16.02 4.61 12.41
CA THR A 263 17.05 5.13 11.50
C THR A 263 17.50 6.52 11.92
N ALA A 264 16.56 7.44 12.17
CA ALA A 264 16.82 8.80 12.58
C ALA A 264 17.68 8.85 13.85
N ASP A 265 17.36 8.04 14.85
CA ASP A 265 18.10 7.95 16.11
C ASP A 265 19.52 7.42 15.88
N SER A 266 19.67 6.39 15.04
CA SER A 266 20.99 5.80 14.72
C SER A 266 21.95 6.77 14.02
N ILE A 267 21.41 7.75 13.29
CA ILE A 267 22.19 8.75 12.56
C ILE A 267 22.13 10.13 13.23
N GLY A 268 21.46 10.30 14.37
CA GLY A 268 21.30 11.61 15.01
C GLY A 268 20.63 12.64 14.09
N SER A 269 19.49 12.28 13.50
CA SER A 269 18.69 13.12 12.58
C SER A 269 17.23 13.18 13.03
N ASP A 270 16.44 13.98 12.33
CA ASP A 270 14.97 13.93 12.38
C ASP A 270 14.41 12.86 11.43
N THR A 271 13.15 12.46 11.66
CA THR A 271 12.40 11.57 10.78
C THR A 271 11.77 12.36 9.62
N GLY A 272 11.41 11.65 8.56
CA GLY A 272 10.72 12.25 7.42
C GLY A 272 10.88 11.44 6.15
N ILE A 273 10.35 11.96 5.05
CA ILE A 273 10.58 11.39 3.72
C ILE A 273 11.16 12.46 2.81
N VAL A 274 12.07 12.07 1.93
CA VAL A 274 12.63 12.93 0.88
C VAL A 274 12.25 12.32 -0.47
N ILE A 275 11.69 13.11 -1.39
CA ILE A 275 11.25 12.63 -2.71
C ILE A 275 11.79 13.49 -3.85
N ASN A 276 12.20 12.83 -4.93
CA ASN A 276 12.57 13.47 -6.20
C ASN A 276 11.30 13.87 -6.95
N CYS A 277 11.27 15.11 -7.43
CA CYS A 277 10.14 15.69 -8.14
C CYS A 277 10.48 16.18 -9.57
N ALA A 278 11.71 15.92 -10.05
CA ALA A 278 12.11 16.23 -11.41
C ALA A 278 11.20 15.53 -12.43
N GLY A 279 10.69 16.30 -13.40
CA GLY A 279 9.93 15.78 -14.53
C GLY A 279 8.49 15.32 -14.22
N VAL A 280 7.95 15.63 -13.04
CA VAL A 280 6.58 15.25 -12.65
C VAL A 280 5.50 16.07 -13.39
N ASN A 281 5.80 17.28 -13.84
CA ASN A 281 4.80 18.21 -14.36
C ASN A 281 4.12 17.74 -15.66
N GLY A 282 2.80 17.58 -15.60
CA GLY A 282 1.94 17.36 -16.78
C GLY A 282 2.00 15.95 -17.36
N ASN A 283 2.59 14.98 -16.65
CA ASN A 283 2.73 13.61 -17.09
C ASN A 283 2.09 12.66 -16.06
N GLU A 284 0.89 12.16 -16.37
CA GLU A 284 0.12 11.26 -15.49
C GLU A 284 0.90 10.00 -15.08
N VAL A 285 1.77 9.49 -15.96
CA VAL A 285 2.62 8.33 -15.64
C VAL A 285 3.65 8.67 -14.58
N GLN A 286 4.24 9.87 -14.64
CA GLN A 286 5.18 10.34 -13.63
C GLN A 286 4.49 10.74 -12.33
N GLU A 287 3.27 11.29 -12.38
CA GLU A 287 2.46 11.58 -11.19
C GLU A 287 2.11 10.29 -10.42
N GLU A 288 1.63 9.26 -11.12
CA GLU A 288 1.35 7.97 -10.51
C GLU A 288 2.64 7.32 -9.98
N ARG A 289 3.75 7.40 -10.72
CA ARG A 289 5.06 6.92 -10.24
C ARG A 289 5.45 7.63 -8.94
N THR A 290 5.30 8.95 -8.89
CA THR A 290 5.63 9.77 -7.72
C THR A 290 4.74 9.43 -6.54
N ALA A 291 3.43 9.26 -6.75
CA ALA A 291 2.50 8.84 -5.70
C ALA A 291 2.88 7.48 -5.09
N ARG A 292 3.32 6.53 -5.91
CA ARG A 292 3.81 5.23 -5.42
C ARG A 292 5.15 5.37 -4.69
N THR A 293 6.05 6.23 -5.15
CA THR A 293 7.29 6.54 -4.44
C THR A 293 6.97 7.14 -3.07
N VAL A 294 6.10 8.14 -2.98
CA VAL A 294 5.67 8.71 -1.69
C VAL A 294 5.08 7.63 -0.79
N ALA A 295 4.19 6.78 -1.31
CA ALA A 295 3.61 5.70 -0.52
C ALA A 295 4.67 4.70 -0.03
N HIS A 296 5.66 4.37 -0.86
CA HIS A 296 6.80 3.51 -0.53
C HIS A 296 7.70 4.12 0.55
N GLU A 297 8.05 5.40 0.43
CA GLU A 297 8.87 6.09 1.44
C GLU A 297 8.11 6.24 2.76
N ILE A 298 6.79 6.43 2.73
CA ILE A 298 5.96 6.33 3.95
C ILE A 298 6.07 4.93 4.56
N GLY A 299 6.18 3.87 3.74
CA GLY A 299 6.43 2.53 4.22
C GLY A 299 7.73 2.43 5.01
N HIS A 300 8.84 2.92 4.46
CA HIS A 300 10.12 2.98 5.18
C HIS A 300 10.04 3.82 6.46
N PHE A 301 9.41 4.98 6.40
CA PHE A 301 9.15 5.82 7.57
C PHE A 301 8.38 5.05 8.66
N LEU A 302 7.41 4.22 8.26
CA LEU A 302 6.65 3.32 9.14
C LEU A 302 7.34 1.96 9.39
N ARG A 303 8.67 1.89 9.23
CA ARG A 303 9.54 0.74 9.55
C ARG A 303 9.41 -0.47 8.62
N LEU A 304 8.75 -0.31 7.48
CA LEU A 304 8.72 -1.35 6.46
C LEU A 304 10.09 -1.41 5.74
N LYS A 305 10.47 -2.61 5.29
CA LYS A 305 11.74 -2.86 4.60
C LYS A 305 11.46 -3.37 3.20
N HIS A 306 12.44 -3.23 2.30
CA HIS A 306 12.32 -3.80 0.96
C HIS A 306 12.09 -5.30 1.03
N VAL A 307 11.24 -5.81 0.14
CA VAL A 307 11.00 -7.25 0.02
C VAL A 307 12.28 -8.04 -0.26
N GLU A 308 13.23 -7.45 -0.99
CA GLU A 308 14.50 -8.08 -1.36
C GLU A 308 15.48 -8.17 -0.17
N GLU A 309 15.48 -7.19 0.75
CA GLU A 309 16.42 -7.14 1.88
C GLU A 309 16.24 -8.28 2.87
N LYS A 310 15.02 -8.83 2.99
CA LYS A 310 14.77 -9.96 3.88
C LYS A 310 14.58 -11.31 3.17
N ASN A 311 14.50 -11.32 1.84
CA ASN A 311 14.39 -12.52 1.00
C ASN A 311 15.51 -12.58 -0.05
N ALA A 312 16.70 -12.07 0.26
CA ALA A 312 17.82 -11.88 -0.68
C ALA A 312 18.27 -13.14 -1.43
N ALA A 313 17.91 -14.33 -0.96
CA ALA A 313 18.18 -15.59 -1.63
C ALA A 313 17.31 -15.84 -2.88
N ASP A 314 16.13 -15.18 -3.02
CA ASP A 314 15.16 -15.56 -4.06
C ASP A 314 14.20 -14.43 -4.54
N ALA A 315 14.74 -13.21 -4.68
CA ALA A 315 13.94 -12.03 -5.04
C ALA A 315 13.30 -12.08 -6.45
N VAL A 316 13.78 -12.94 -7.36
CA VAL A 316 13.37 -12.98 -8.78
C VAL A 316 12.38 -14.10 -9.09
N GLU A 317 12.39 -15.23 -8.37
CA GLU A 317 11.42 -16.31 -8.57
C GLU A 317 10.05 -16.00 -7.94
N TYR A 318 9.99 -15.11 -6.94
CA TYR A 318 8.76 -14.83 -6.21
C TYR A 318 7.91 -13.73 -6.88
N THR A 319 7.03 -14.14 -7.79
CA THR A 319 6.08 -13.28 -8.52
C THR A 319 5.24 -12.38 -7.61
N TYR A 320 5.02 -12.76 -6.35
CA TYR A 320 4.25 -12.00 -5.38
C TYR A 320 4.98 -10.79 -4.78
N GLY A 321 6.32 -10.85 -4.65
CA GLY A 321 7.12 -9.74 -4.13
C GLY A 321 7.00 -8.48 -5.02
N LEU A 322 6.84 -8.69 -6.32
CA LEU A 322 6.70 -7.64 -7.34
C LEU A 322 5.46 -6.73 -7.13
N TRP A 323 4.46 -7.21 -6.40
CA TRP A 323 3.21 -6.47 -6.14
C TRP A 323 3.21 -5.68 -4.84
N GLN A 324 4.11 -6.03 -3.93
CA GLN A 324 4.19 -5.41 -2.62
C GLN A 324 4.56 -3.93 -2.76
N LEU A 325 4.04 -3.11 -1.85
CA LEU A 325 4.39 -1.69 -1.76
C LEU A 325 5.90 -1.52 -1.63
N MET A 326 6.55 -2.40 -0.86
CA MET A 326 7.97 -2.36 -0.59
C MET A 326 8.86 -3.03 -1.66
N TYR A 327 8.35 -3.28 -2.87
CA TYR A 327 9.21 -3.65 -4.00
C TYR A 327 10.07 -2.45 -4.43
N PRO A 328 11.41 -2.58 -4.48
CA PRO A 328 12.31 -1.43 -4.66
C PRO A 328 12.22 -0.79 -6.05
N LYS A 329 11.81 -1.54 -7.08
CA LYS A 329 11.76 -1.01 -8.46
C LYS A 329 10.38 -0.45 -8.80
N SER A 330 10.32 0.74 -9.38
CA SER A 330 9.06 1.42 -9.73
C SER A 330 8.21 0.72 -10.80
N TRP A 331 8.85 -0.04 -11.67
CA TRP A 331 8.23 -0.73 -12.80
C TRP A 331 8.71 -2.16 -12.84
N VAL A 332 7.80 -3.05 -13.20
CA VAL A 332 8.12 -4.47 -13.34
C VAL A 332 8.34 -4.78 -14.82
N PRO A 333 9.36 -5.59 -15.18
CA PRO A 333 9.66 -5.95 -16.55
C PRO A 333 8.45 -6.52 -17.33
N ALA A 334 8.46 -6.31 -18.65
CA ALA A 334 7.34 -6.61 -19.53
C ALA A 334 7.00 -8.12 -19.66
N ASP A 335 7.97 -8.97 -19.33
CA ASP A 335 8.04 -10.43 -19.48
C ASP A 335 7.70 -11.20 -18.20
N ALA A 336 7.51 -10.53 -17.08
CA ALA A 336 7.19 -11.21 -15.83
C ALA A 336 5.76 -11.81 -15.88
N ARG A 337 5.59 -13.03 -15.34
CA ARG A 337 4.33 -13.84 -15.27
C ARG A 337 3.19 -13.20 -14.42
N ILE A 338 3.25 -11.89 -14.25
CA ILE A 338 2.43 -10.99 -13.43
C ILE A 338 0.97 -10.97 -13.89
N LYS A 339 0.66 -11.32 -15.15
CA LYS A 339 -0.74 -11.28 -15.61
C LYS A 339 -1.63 -12.36 -14.97
N GLU A 340 -1.04 -13.45 -14.45
CA GLU A 340 -1.77 -14.66 -14.04
C GLU A 340 -2.44 -14.56 -12.66
N PHE A 341 -2.02 -13.61 -11.81
CA PHE A 341 -2.56 -13.42 -10.46
C PHE A 341 -3.57 -12.26 -10.33
N GLY A 342 -3.98 -11.66 -11.46
CA GLY A 342 -5.24 -10.91 -11.53
C GLY A 342 -5.24 -9.42 -11.16
N ASN A 343 -4.09 -8.77 -10.93
CA ASN A 343 -4.04 -7.39 -10.42
C ASN A 343 -3.59 -6.32 -11.46
N GLY A 344 -3.54 -6.68 -12.74
CA GLY A 344 -3.82 -5.75 -13.86
C GLY A 344 -2.81 -4.66 -14.24
N THR A 345 -1.71 -4.41 -13.51
CA THR A 345 -0.75 -3.35 -13.91
C THR A 345 0.72 -3.81 -13.80
N ARG A 346 1.59 -3.32 -14.70
CA ARG A 346 3.06 -3.55 -14.70
C ARG A 346 3.81 -2.64 -13.70
N ALA A 347 3.10 -2.06 -12.74
CA ALA A 347 3.64 -1.10 -11.81
C ALA A 347 3.85 -1.73 -10.44
N ARG A 348 4.87 -1.26 -9.69
CA ARG A 348 5.03 -1.65 -8.29
C ARG A 348 3.83 -1.21 -7.43
N GLY A 349 3.72 -1.84 -6.28
CA GLY A 349 3.22 -1.19 -5.07
C GLY A 349 1.75 -0.80 -5.08
N HIS A 350 0.90 -1.82 -5.11
CA HIS A 350 -0.51 -1.66 -4.77
C HIS A 350 -0.92 -2.54 -3.60
N LEU A 351 -0.20 -3.63 -3.35
CA LEU A 351 -0.48 -4.53 -2.25
C LEU A 351 0.31 -4.10 -1.03
N ILE A 352 -0.39 -3.74 0.03
CA ILE A 352 0.18 -3.76 1.38
C ILE A 352 -0.25 -5.09 1.98
N THR A 353 0.72 -5.89 2.39
CA THR A 353 0.49 -7.25 2.86
C THR A 353 -0.33 -7.28 4.14
N LEU A 354 -1.34 -8.14 4.14
CA LEU A 354 -2.22 -8.39 5.29
C LEU A 354 -1.82 -9.69 5.99
N LYS A 355 -1.45 -10.71 5.21
CA LYS A 355 -1.05 -12.03 5.71
C LYS A 355 0.35 -12.02 6.29
N ASN A 356 0.65 -13.02 7.14
CA ASN A 356 1.96 -13.34 7.69
C ASN A 356 2.40 -14.76 7.33
N HIS A 357 2.82 -14.98 6.08
CA HIS A 357 3.31 -16.29 5.66
C HIS A 357 4.70 -16.56 6.25
N GLN A 358 4.91 -17.77 6.79
CA GLN A 358 6.21 -18.17 7.38
C GLN A 358 7.36 -18.10 6.35
N HIS A 359 7.03 -18.24 5.07
CA HIS A 359 7.98 -18.19 3.96
C HIS A 359 8.35 -16.77 3.54
N HIS A 360 7.74 -15.73 4.12
CA HIS A 360 7.94 -14.35 3.66
C HIS A 360 8.15 -13.38 4.83
N SER A 361 9.40 -13.12 5.16
CA SER A 361 9.80 -12.36 6.36
C SER A 361 9.46 -10.85 6.33
N THR A 362 9.00 -10.32 5.19
CA THR A 362 8.46 -8.94 5.07
C THR A 362 6.94 -8.89 5.10
N ASP A 363 6.27 -10.01 5.35
CA ASP A 363 4.83 -10.02 5.53
C ASP A 363 4.36 -9.27 6.79
N GLY A 364 3.06 -8.99 6.84
CA GLY A 364 2.48 -8.16 7.89
C GLY A 364 2.85 -6.68 7.79
N GLU A 365 3.04 -6.16 6.57
CA GLU A 365 3.32 -4.73 6.33
C GLU A 365 2.23 -3.85 6.94
N CYS A 366 0.95 -4.24 6.77
CA CYS A 366 -0.18 -3.51 7.34
C CYS A 366 -0.08 -3.44 8.89
N ASP A 367 0.17 -4.59 9.53
CA ASP A 367 0.29 -4.67 10.98
C ASP A 367 1.48 -3.87 11.51
N THR A 368 2.64 -4.00 10.86
CA THR A 368 3.86 -3.26 11.21
C THR A 368 3.64 -1.76 11.12
N ALA A 369 3.06 -1.28 10.01
CA ALA A 369 2.77 0.13 9.81
C ALA A 369 1.77 0.67 10.85
N ARG A 370 0.67 -0.05 11.08
CA ARG A 370 -0.35 0.34 12.09
C ARG A 370 0.21 0.34 13.51
N ARG A 371 1.02 -0.66 13.88
CA ARG A 371 1.69 -0.72 15.19
C ARG A 371 2.63 0.45 15.37
N SER A 372 3.46 0.76 14.36
CA SER A 372 4.35 1.92 14.38
C SER A 372 3.58 3.20 14.73
N ILE A 373 2.42 3.40 14.12
CA ILE A 373 1.56 4.57 14.35
C ILE A 373 0.97 4.60 15.77
N ARG A 374 0.40 3.48 16.22
CA ARG A 374 -0.27 3.35 17.53
C ARG A 374 0.69 3.51 18.69
N ASP A 375 1.89 2.99 18.55
CA ASP A 375 2.91 3.03 19.60
C ASP A 375 3.59 4.41 19.68
N GLY A 376 3.31 5.32 18.73
CA GLY A 376 4.00 6.62 18.63
C GLY A 376 5.45 6.51 18.14
N ASN A 377 5.92 5.31 17.77
CA ASN A 377 7.29 5.00 17.36
C ASN A 377 7.64 5.46 15.92
N TRP A 378 6.89 6.41 15.38
CA TRP A 378 7.09 7.02 14.06
C TRP A 378 7.40 8.51 14.14
N THR A 379 7.06 9.10 15.28
CA THR A 379 6.93 10.54 15.48
C THR A 379 8.16 11.10 16.11
#